data_AF-A0A7S2HAL1-F1
#
_entry.id   AF-A0A7S2HAL1-F1
#
_cell.length_a   1.000
_cell.length_b   1.000
_cell.length_c   1.000
_cell.angle_alpha   90.00
_cell.angle_beta   90.00
_cell.angle_gamma   90.00
#
_symmetry.space_group_name_H-M   'P 1'
#
loop_
_entity.id
_entity.type
_entity.pdbx_description
1 polymer ?
#
loop_
_entity_poly.entity_id
_entity_poly.type
_entity_poly.pdbx_seq_one_letter_code
_entity_poly.pdbx_strand_id
1 'polypeptide(L)'
;WKEDKPDGPSNHTRTLIWDIRTLSAPKLVGNFYSPETSIDHNLYVDGRLVFEANYCAGLRVLEVQPGASADVPSLEEVGFFDVEPACSTPRFRGAWSSYPFYKNGVVAVTSMQRGLFVLRPQLSATLRASRLEAHARRSER
;
A
#
# COMPACT_ATOMS: atom_id res chain seq x y z
N TRP A 1 -4.33 -17.86 15.87
CA TRP A 1 -3.55 -17.12 16.86
C TRP A 1 -2.58 -18.11 17.47
N LYS A 2 -1.27 -17.93 17.28
CA LYS A 2 -0.23 -18.85 17.77
C LYS A 2 0.93 -18.03 18.35
N GLU A 3 1.45 -18.50 19.47
CA GLU A 3 2.38 -17.83 20.39
C GLU A 3 3.85 -17.81 19.89
N ASP A 4 4.13 -18.38 18.71
CA ASP A 4 5.47 -18.53 18.10
C ASP A 4 5.74 -17.59 16.91
N LYS A 5 4.83 -16.66 16.62
CA LYS A 5 4.95 -15.66 15.54
C LYS A 5 5.25 -14.28 16.10
N PRO A 6 5.95 -13.38 15.37
CA PRO A 6 6.29 -12.03 15.81
C PRO A 6 5.05 -11.12 15.81
N ASP A 7 4.02 -11.55 16.52
CA ASP A 7 2.73 -10.89 16.73
C ASP A 7 2.81 -10.07 18.03
N GLY A 8 3.98 -9.50 18.34
CA GLY A 8 4.06 -8.46 19.37
C GLY A 8 3.18 -7.27 18.97
N PRO A 9 2.69 -6.45 19.93
CA PRO A 9 2.02 -5.20 19.60
C PRO A 9 3.05 -4.23 19.01
N SER A 10 3.38 -4.46 17.75
CA SER A 10 3.89 -3.43 16.89
C SER A 10 2.75 -2.42 16.77
N ASN A 11 2.91 -1.24 17.39
CA ASN A 11 2.01 -0.12 17.15
C ASN A 11 2.10 0.39 15.70
N HIS A 12 2.94 -0.24 14.87
CA HIS A 12 3.09 0.10 13.48
C HIS A 12 1.95 -0.43 12.62
N THR A 13 1.64 0.33 11.57
CA THR A 13 0.68 -0.06 10.55
C THR A 13 1.12 -1.37 9.88
N ARG A 14 0.18 -2.31 9.72
CA ARG A 14 0.48 -3.66 9.22
C ARG A 14 -0.35 -4.00 7.98
N THR A 15 0.32 -4.46 6.94
CA THR A 15 -0.31 -5.01 5.72
C THR A 15 -0.15 -6.53 5.70
N LEU A 16 -1.25 -7.26 5.49
CA LEU A 16 -1.26 -8.73 5.47
C LEU A 16 -1.23 -9.26 4.04
N ILE A 17 -0.41 -10.28 3.79
CA ILE A 17 -0.27 -10.92 2.47
C ILE A 17 -0.89 -12.31 2.54
N TRP A 18 -1.95 -12.50 1.75
CA TRP A 18 -2.73 -13.74 1.72
C TRP A 18 -2.61 -14.42 0.35
N ASP A 19 -2.30 -15.72 0.35
CA ASP A 19 -2.49 -16.60 -0.79
C ASP A 19 -3.93 -17.12 -0.79
N ILE A 20 -4.69 -16.69 -1.81
CA ILE A 20 -6.11 -17.03 -2.00
C ILE A 20 -6.35 -17.85 -3.27
N ARG A 21 -5.31 -18.49 -3.83
CA ARG A 21 -5.45 -19.36 -5.02
C ARG A 21 -6.44 -20.50 -4.80
N THR A 22 -6.59 -20.94 -3.55
CA THR A 22 -7.62 -21.89 -3.10
C THR A 22 -8.61 -21.19 -2.19
N LEU A 23 -9.79 -20.84 -2.70
CA LEU A 23 -10.80 -20.07 -1.96
C LEU A 23 -11.33 -20.77 -0.69
N SER A 24 -11.33 -22.11 -0.68
CA SER A 24 -11.72 -22.90 0.49
C SER A 24 -10.64 -23.00 1.58
N ALA A 25 -9.41 -22.58 1.28
CA ALA A 25 -8.26 -22.70 2.18
C ALA A 25 -7.28 -21.53 2.00
N PRO A 26 -7.69 -20.28 2.32
CA PRO A 26 -6.81 -19.13 2.26
C PRO A 26 -5.65 -19.27 3.25
N LYS A 27 -4.45 -18.85 2.84
CA LYS A 27 -3.23 -18.95 3.65
C LYS A 27 -2.63 -17.57 3.86
N LEU A 28 -2.40 -17.19 5.12
CA LEU A 28 -1.57 -16.03 5.43
C LEU A 28 -0.11 -16.40 5.17
N VAL A 29 0.50 -15.79 4.15
CA VAL A 29 1.85 -16.13 3.68
C VAL A 29 2.89 -15.10 4.07
N GLY A 30 2.49 -13.88 4.42
CA GLY A 30 3.42 -12.83 4.82
C GLY A 30 2.73 -11.62 5.45
N ASN A 31 3.55 -10.69 5.90
CA ASN A 31 3.12 -9.38 6.37
C ASN A 31 4.20 -8.35 6.07
N PHE A 32 3.79 -7.08 6.05
CA PHE A 32 4.64 -5.91 6.03
C PHE A 32 4.29 -5.03 7.23
N TYR A 33 5.31 -4.47 7.88
CA TYR A 33 5.14 -3.47 8.92
C TYR A 33 5.71 -2.14 8.40
N SER A 34 4.87 -1.12 8.35
CA SER A 34 5.28 0.25 8.05
C SER A 34 6.23 0.77 9.13
N PRO A 35 7.15 1.70 8.84
CA PRO A 35 7.86 2.43 9.89
C PRO A 35 6.93 3.36 10.69
N GLU A 36 5.70 3.63 10.23
CA GLU A 36 4.75 4.52 10.90
C GLU A 36 3.84 3.80 11.89
N THR A 37 3.44 4.52 12.93
CA THR A 37 2.42 4.10 13.89
C THR A 37 1.09 4.78 13.61
N SER A 38 0.39 4.28 12.58
CA SER A 38 -0.93 4.76 12.16
C SER A 38 -1.93 3.61 12.02
N ILE A 39 -3.21 3.96 11.90
CA ILE A 39 -4.27 3.03 11.53
C ILE A 39 -4.13 2.73 10.02
N ASP A 40 -4.12 1.45 9.63
CA ASP A 40 -4.21 1.02 8.23
C ASP A 40 -5.59 1.35 7.67
N HIS A 41 -5.70 1.58 6.36
CA HIS A 41 -7.02 1.82 5.77
C HIS A 41 -7.16 1.35 4.32
N ASN A 42 -7.16 2.27 3.36
CA ASN A 42 -7.51 1.94 1.98
C ASN A 42 -6.26 1.58 1.18
N LEU A 43 -6.27 0.40 0.57
CA LEU A 43 -5.16 -0.18 -0.18
C LEU A 43 -5.59 -0.51 -1.62
N TYR A 44 -4.81 -0.06 -2.60
CA TYR A 44 -5.03 -0.34 -4.02
C TYR A 44 -3.77 -0.82 -4.71
N VAL A 45 -3.90 -1.78 -5.63
CA VAL A 45 -2.76 -2.34 -6.39
C VAL A 45 -2.81 -1.88 -7.85
N ASP A 46 -1.71 -1.31 -8.34
CA ASP A 46 -1.52 -0.90 -9.73
C ASP A 46 -0.13 -1.34 -10.24
N GLY A 47 -0.10 -2.34 -11.11
CA GLY A 47 1.14 -3.02 -11.50
C GLY A 47 1.78 -3.72 -10.31
N ARG A 48 3.08 -3.49 -10.11
CA ARG A 48 3.85 -3.96 -8.94
C ARG A 48 3.77 -3.01 -7.75
N LEU A 49 2.89 -2.00 -7.76
CA LEU A 49 2.78 -1.03 -6.68
C LEU A 49 1.51 -1.20 -5.86
N VAL A 50 1.66 -1.01 -4.56
CA VAL A 50 0.59 -0.95 -3.56
C VAL A 50 0.51 0.49 -3.07
N PHE A 51 -0.67 1.11 -3.17
CA PHE A 51 -0.94 2.47 -2.71
C PHE A 51 -1.85 2.39 -1.48
N GLU A 52 -1.33 2.79 -0.33
CA GLU A 52 -2.03 2.73 0.95
C GLU A 52 -2.30 4.15 1.45
N ALA A 53 -3.55 4.48 1.75
CA ALA A 53 -3.93 5.72 2.40
C ALA A 53 -4.13 5.43 3.90
N ASN A 54 -3.07 5.52 4.70
CA ASN A 54 -3.05 5.04 6.08
C ASN A 54 -3.22 6.17 7.10
N TYR A 55 -4.34 6.90 7.06
CA TYR A 55 -4.67 7.98 8.00
C TYR A 55 -3.47 8.92 8.25
N CYS A 56 -2.94 8.96 9.48
CA CYS A 56 -1.88 9.87 9.89
C CYS A 56 -0.53 9.58 9.22
N ALA A 57 -0.31 8.36 8.71
CA ALA A 57 0.86 8.02 7.91
C ALA A 57 0.81 8.57 6.47
N GLY A 58 -0.34 9.12 6.06
CA GLY A 58 -0.55 9.67 4.73
C GLY A 58 -0.63 8.60 3.64
N LEU A 59 -0.18 8.96 2.44
CA LEU A 59 -0.02 8.01 1.34
C LEU A 59 1.29 7.25 1.54
N ARG A 60 1.24 5.91 1.60
CA ARG A 60 2.40 5.02 1.50
C ARG A 60 2.35 4.29 0.16
N VAL A 61 3.50 4.16 -0.48
CA VAL A 61 3.64 3.50 -1.78
C VAL A 61 4.65 2.37 -1.63
N LEU A 62 4.17 1.13 -1.73
CA LEU A 62 5.00 -0.07 -1.59
C LEU A 62 5.20 -0.74 -2.95
N GLU A 63 6.36 -1.35 -3.16
CA GLU A 63 6.64 -2.26 -4.26
C GLU A 63 6.42 -3.71 -3.82
N VAL A 64 5.71 -4.48 -4.63
CA VAL A 64 5.64 -5.94 -4.53
C VAL A 64 6.88 -6.54 -5.18
N GLN A 65 7.68 -7.24 -4.38
CA GLN A 65 8.92 -7.87 -4.80
C GLN A 65 8.86 -9.39 -4.61
N PRO A 66 9.72 -10.16 -5.30
CA PRO A 66 9.98 -11.54 -4.92
C PRO A 66 10.43 -11.60 -3.44
N GLY A 67 9.77 -12.41 -2.63
CA GLY A 67 10.18 -12.61 -1.23
C GLY A 67 11.07 -13.84 -1.06
N ALA A 68 11.04 -14.42 0.14
CA ALA A 68 11.92 -15.54 0.53
C ALA A 68 11.71 -16.82 -0.32
N SER A 69 10.58 -16.94 -1.00
CA SER A 69 10.32 -17.98 -2.00
C SER A 69 9.46 -17.40 -3.13
N ALA A 70 9.43 -18.10 -4.27
CA ALA A 70 8.68 -17.65 -5.46
C ALA A 70 7.17 -17.46 -5.19
N ASP A 71 6.62 -18.15 -4.19
CA ASP A 71 5.19 -18.10 -3.83
C ASP A 71 4.86 -17.08 -2.73
N VAL A 72 5.87 -16.45 -2.13
CA VAL A 72 5.68 -15.52 -1.01
C VAL A 72 6.30 -14.18 -1.38
N PRO A 73 5.51 -13.19 -1.82
CA PRO A 73 6.05 -11.87 -2.12
C PRO A 73 6.43 -11.14 -0.83
N SER A 74 7.35 -10.18 -0.96
CA SER A 74 7.64 -9.16 0.06
C SER A 74 7.13 -7.79 -0.41
N LEU A 75 6.94 -6.88 0.55
CA LEU A 75 6.63 -5.49 0.28
C LEU A 75 7.77 -4.60 0.79
N GLU A 76 8.16 -3.61 -0.01
CA GLU A 76 9.13 -2.58 0.37
C GLU A 76 8.54 -1.20 0.09
N GLU A 77 8.69 -0.26 1.03
CA GLU A 77 8.26 1.10 0.80
C GLU A 77 9.20 1.83 -0.16
N VAL A 78 8.66 2.33 -1.28
CA VAL A 78 9.40 3.04 -2.33
C VAL A 78 9.04 4.52 -2.42
N GLY A 79 8.13 5.00 -1.56
CA GLY A 79 7.79 6.40 -1.44
C GLY A 79 6.62 6.64 -0.51
N PHE A 80 6.49 7.89 -0.06
CA PHE A 80 5.36 8.33 0.75
C PHE A 80 5.03 9.80 0.47
N PHE A 81 3.84 10.23 0.89
CA PHE A 81 3.47 11.63 0.96
C PHE A 81 2.61 11.85 2.20
N ASP A 82 3.12 12.67 3.11
CA ASP A 82 2.44 12.99 4.35
C ASP A 82 1.39 14.09 4.11
N VAL A 83 0.11 13.70 4.24
CA VAL A 83 -1.00 14.63 4.13
C VAL A 83 -1.40 15.24 5.47
N GLU A 84 -0.88 14.78 6.62
CA GLU A 84 -1.18 15.30 7.95
C GLU A 84 0.08 15.30 8.86
N PRO A 85 1.06 16.19 8.60
CA PRO A 85 2.35 16.17 9.32
C PRO A 85 2.29 16.46 10.82
N ALA A 86 1.13 16.93 11.30
CA ALA A 86 0.90 17.15 12.72
C ALA A 86 0.41 15.88 13.44
N CYS A 87 0.28 14.74 12.76
CA CYS A 87 -0.20 13.49 13.33
C CYS A 87 0.77 12.33 13.06
N SER A 88 1.28 11.73 14.13
CA SER A 88 2.14 10.54 14.10
C SER A 88 1.65 9.48 15.09
N THR A 89 0.33 9.38 15.27
CA THR A 89 -0.30 8.44 16.21
C THR A 89 -1.54 7.79 15.58
N PRO A 90 -2.00 6.62 16.07
CA PRO A 90 -3.20 5.95 15.54
C PRO A 90 -4.49 6.75 15.78
N ARG A 91 -4.81 7.66 14.86
CA ARG A 91 -6.03 8.49 14.88
C ARG A 91 -6.68 8.47 13.51
N PHE A 92 -8.01 8.54 13.49
CA PHE A 92 -8.82 8.66 12.28
C PHE A 92 -8.72 10.07 11.68
N ARG A 93 -7.52 10.43 11.21
CA ARG A 93 -7.17 11.72 10.59
C ARG A 93 -6.14 11.51 9.50
N GLY A 94 -6.03 12.43 8.56
CA GLY A 94 -5.10 12.33 7.43
C GLY A 94 -5.73 11.66 6.22
N ALA A 95 -4.98 10.79 5.56
CA ALA A 95 -5.37 10.18 4.30
C ALA A 95 -6.59 9.27 4.49
N TRP A 96 -7.66 9.57 3.75
CA TRP A 96 -8.88 8.77 3.72
C TRP A 96 -8.82 7.73 2.60
N SER A 97 -8.45 8.13 1.39
CA SER A 97 -8.36 7.21 0.25
C SER A 97 -7.33 7.69 -0.79
N SER A 98 -7.00 6.82 -1.73
CA SER A 98 -6.16 7.14 -2.88
C SER A 98 -6.74 6.53 -4.16
N TYR A 99 -6.46 7.16 -5.30
CA TYR A 99 -6.84 6.66 -6.62
C TYR A 99 -5.61 6.68 -7.53
N PRO A 100 -4.95 5.52 -7.72
CA PRO A 100 -3.72 5.43 -8.50
C PRO A 100 -3.94 5.12 -9.99
N PHE A 101 -5.17 5.08 -10.49
CA PHE A 101 -5.46 4.49 -11.80
C PHE A 101 -5.48 5.48 -12.97
N TYR A 102 -5.07 6.74 -12.77
CA TYR A 102 -4.98 7.68 -13.89
C TYR A 102 -3.86 7.29 -14.86
N LYS A 103 -4.20 7.17 -16.15
CA LYS A 103 -3.26 6.77 -17.23
C LYS A 103 -2.03 7.66 -17.36
N ASN A 104 -2.11 8.92 -16.92
CA ASN A 104 -0.99 9.87 -16.93
C ASN A 104 -0.03 9.70 -15.72
N GLY A 105 -0.23 8.65 -14.91
CA GLY A 105 0.63 8.29 -13.77
C GLY A 105 0.36 9.07 -12.50
N VAL A 106 -0.58 10.02 -12.51
CA VAL A 106 -0.98 10.79 -11.32
C VAL A 106 -1.74 9.91 -10.34
N VAL A 107 -1.62 10.23 -9.05
CA VAL A 107 -2.37 9.62 -7.95
C VAL A 107 -3.16 10.73 -7.25
N ALA A 108 -4.48 10.57 -7.16
CA ALA A 108 -5.28 11.42 -6.30
C ALA A 108 -5.28 10.85 -4.88
N VAL A 109 -5.15 11.70 -3.87
CA VAL A 109 -5.24 11.32 -2.45
C VAL A 109 -6.23 12.24 -1.77
N THR A 110 -7.22 11.67 -1.09
CA THR A 110 -8.18 12.45 -0.29
C THR A 110 -7.76 12.43 1.16
N SER A 111 -7.87 13.57 1.83
CA SER A 111 -7.61 13.75 3.25
C SER A 111 -8.89 14.23 3.94
N MET A 112 -9.17 13.69 5.13
CA MET A 112 -10.34 14.08 5.92
C MET A 112 -10.29 15.56 6.32
N GLN A 113 -9.09 16.11 6.57
CA GLN A 113 -8.91 17.47 7.06
C GLN A 113 -8.46 18.45 5.98
N ARG A 114 -7.79 17.97 4.92
CA ARG A 114 -7.05 18.83 4.00
C ARG A 114 -7.48 18.70 2.53
N GLY A 115 -8.56 17.98 2.25
CA GLY A 115 -9.16 17.91 0.92
C GLY A 115 -8.40 17.00 -0.04
N LEU A 116 -8.17 17.46 -1.27
CA LEU A 116 -7.60 16.66 -2.36
C LEU A 116 -6.14 17.04 -2.64
N PHE A 117 -5.28 16.04 -2.72
CA PHE A 117 -3.92 16.14 -3.23
C PHE A 117 -3.80 15.40 -4.56
N VAL A 118 -3.10 16.00 -5.51
CA VAL A 118 -2.85 15.42 -6.84
C VAL A 118 -1.35 15.24 -6.99
N LEU A 119 -0.89 14.00 -6.87
CA LEU A 119 0.53 13.66 -6.74
C LEU A 119 1.05 13.00 -8.01
N ARG A 120 2.31 13.25 -8.35
CA ARG A 120 3.05 12.51 -9.38
C ARG A 120 4.22 11.78 -8.71
N PRO A 121 4.07 10.47 -8.40
CA PRO A 121 5.14 9.68 -7.82
C PRO A 121 6.38 9.66 -8.72
N GLN A 122 7.55 9.93 -8.13
CA GLN A 122 8.84 9.85 -8.82
C GLN A 122 9.36 8.41 -8.76
N LEU A 123 8.85 7.58 -9.66
CA LEU A 123 9.11 6.13 -9.68
C LEU A 123 10.24 5.78 -10.65
N SER A 124 10.95 4.68 -10.36
CA SER A 124 11.91 4.09 -11.29
C SER A 124 11.27 3.77 -12.64
N ALA A 125 12.08 3.69 -13.71
CA ALA A 125 11.58 3.36 -15.04
C ALA A 125 10.82 2.02 -15.04
N THR A 126 11.34 1.02 -14.34
CA THR A 126 10.73 -0.31 -14.21
C THR A 126 9.36 -0.26 -13.52
N LEU A 127 9.20 0.54 -12.47
CA LEU A 127 7.92 0.67 -11.78
C LEU A 127 6.88 1.45 -12.58
N ARG A 128 7.32 2.47 -13.33
CA ARG A 128 6.45 3.18 -14.29
C ARG A 128 5.95 2.25 -15.39
N ALA A 129 6.84 1.45 -15.98
CA ALA A 129 6.49 0.47 -17.01
C ALA A 129 5.46 -0.55 -16.49
N SER A 130 5.67 -1.08 -15.28
CA SER A 130 4.74 -2.03 -14.66
C SER A 130 3.31 -1.50 -14.51
N ARG A 131 3.13 -0.22 -14.16
CA ARG A 131 1.80 0.43 -14.12
C ARG A 131 1.19 0.53 -15.51
N LEU A 132 1.96 0.96 -16.51
CA LEU A 132 1.48 1.07 -17.89
C LEU A 132 0.97 -0.28 -18.43
N GLU A 133 1.71 -1.36 -18.17
CA GLU A 133 1.26 -2.71 -18.53
C GLU A 133 -0.03 -3.11 -17.81
N ALA A 134 -0.18 -2.78 -16.53
CA ALA A 134 -1.40 -3.05 -15.78
C ALA A 134 -2.60 -2.28 -16.34
N HIS A 135 -2.41 -1.04 -16.77
CA HIS A 135 -3.46 -0.28 -17.44
C HIS A 135 -3.85 -0.88 -18.80
N ALA A 136 -2.87 -1.30 -19.60
CA ALA A 136 -3.12 -1.94 -20.90
C ALA A 136 -3.98 -3.20 -20.75
N ARG A 137 -3.63 -4.08 -19.79
CA ARG A 137 -4.41 -5.30 -19.48
C ARG A 137 -5.84 -5.03 -19.00
N ARG A 138 -6.10 -3.87 -18.40
CA ARG A 138 -7.45 -3.48 -17.93
C ARG A 138 -8.31 -2.92 -19.06
N SER A 139 -7.72 -2.29 -20.08
CA SER A 139 -8.48 -1.77 -21.22
C SER A 139 -8.93 -2.84 -22.23
N GLU A 140 -8.42 -4.07 -22.10
CA GLU A 140 -8.77 -5.21 -22.94
C GLU A 140 -9.96 -6.03 -22.41
N ARG A 141 -10.53 -5.65 -21.26
CA ARG A 141 -11.71 -6.26 -20.65
C ARG A 141 -12.90 -5.32 -20.73
#